data_AF-A0A3D6DMB5-F1
#
_entry.id   AF-A0A3D6DMB5-F1
#
_cell.length_a   1.000
_cell.length_b   1.000
_cell.length_c   1.000
_cell.angle_alpha   90.00
_cell.angle_beta   90.00
_cell.angle_gamma   90.00
#
_symmetry.space_group_name_H-M   'P 1'
#
loop_
_entity.id
_entity.type
_entity.pdbx_description
1 polymer ?
#
loop_
_entity_poly.entity_id
_entity_poly.type
_entity_poly.pdbx_seq_one_letter_code
_entity_poly.pdbx_strand_id
1 'polypeptide(L)' 'GLIYGLLKYPEDDQNALNFAVAASCLKHTIKGDANLVTVTEVEKLMSGDASGRVAR' A
#
# COMPACT_ATOMS: atom_id res chain seq x y z
N GLY A 1 6.56 -0.97 2.73
CA GLY A 1 5.18 -0.93 3.24
C GLY A 1 5.17 -0.95 4.75
N LEU A 2 5.45 -2.10 5.38
CA LEU A 2 5.25 -2.31 6.81
C LEU A 2 6.02 -1.37 7.73
N ILE A 3 7.33 -1.16 7.51
CA ILE A 3 8.13 -0.24 8.35
C ILE A 3 7.52 1.17 8.34
N TYR A 4 7.13 1.66 7.15
CA TYR A 4 6.45 2.95 7.03
C TYR A 4 5.08 2.93 7.73
N GLY A 5 4.29 1.87 7.56
CA GLY A 5 3.00 1.70 8.23
C GLY A 5 3.11 1.75 9.75
N LEU A 6 4.08 1.07 10.35
CA LEU A 6 4.31 1.08 11.80
C LEU A 6 4.75 2.45 12.33
N LEU A 7 5.54 3.19 11.56
CA LEU A 7 5.93 4.56 11.93
C LEU A 7 4.77 5.56 11.78
N LYS A 8 3.88 5.33 10.81
CA LYS A 8 2.75 6.22 10.50
C LYS A 8 1.52 5.93 11.36
N TYR A 9 1.30 4.68 11.74
CA TYR A 9 0.14 4.18 12.50
C TYR A 9 0.61 3.40 13.75
N PRO A 10 1.27 4.07 14.72
CA PRO A 10 1.93 3.40 15.84
C PRO A 10 0.99 2.70 16.83
N GLU A 11 -0.30 3.04 16.82
CA GLU A 11 -1.33 2.45 17.69
C GLU A 11 -2.36 1.62 16.90
N ASP A 12 -2.15 1.43 15.60
CA ASP A 12 -3.08 0.75 14.71
C ASP A 12 -2.34 -0.23 13.78
N ASP A 13 -2.01 -1.39 14.36
CA ASP A 13 -1.33 -2.48 13.67
C ASP A 13 -2.11 -2.98 12.45
N GLN A 14 -3.44 -2.94 12.52
CA GLN A 14 -4.29 -3.36 11.40
C GLN A 14 -4.12 -2.42 10.22
N ASN A 15 -4.07 -1.11 10.47
CA ASN A 15 -3.87 -0.13 9.41
C ASN A 15 -2.43 -0.15 8.86
N ALA A 16 -1.42 -0.37 9.72
CA ALA A 16 -0.05 -0.61 9.30
C ALA A 16 0.07 -1.85 8.38
N LEU A 17 -0.63 -2.94 8.73
CA LEU A 17 -0.69 -4.15 7.91
C LEU A 17 -1.40 -3.90 6.58
N ASN A 18 -2.55 -3.22 6.58
CA ASN A 18 -3.29 -2.88 5.37
C ASN A 18 -2.44 -2.03 4.42
N PHE A 19 -1.71 -1.05 4.94
CA PHE A 19 -0.76 -0.25 4.17
C PHE A 19 0.36 -1.10 3.56
N ALA A 20 0.91 -2.04 4.33
CA ALA A 20 1.95 -2.94 3.84
C ALA A 20 1.47 -3.83 2.70
N VAL A 21 0.27 -4.40 2.82
CA VAL A 21 -0.34 -5.28 1.83
C VAL A 21 -0.67 -4.49 0.55
N ALA A 22 -1.29 -3.32 0.68
CA ALA A 22 -1.60 -2.45 -0.46
C ALA A 22 -0.33 -2.02 -1.22
N ALA A 23 0.71 -1.59 -0.51
CA ALA A 23 1.99 -1.23 -1.13
C ALA A 23 2.69 -2.41 -1.82
N SER A 24 2.50 -3.63 -1.32
CA SER A 24 3.06 -4.86 -1.93
C SER A 24 2.29 -5.25 -3.19
N CYS A 25 0.96 -5.12 -3.17
CA CYS A 25 0.11 -5.35 -4.34
C CYS A 25 0.51 -4.43 -5.50
N LEU A 26 0.67 -3.13 -5.22
CA LEU A 26 1.10 -2.15 -6.23
C LEU A 26 2.53 -2.39 -6.73
N LYS A 27 3.44 -2.95 -5.91
CA LYS A 27 4.79 -3.29 -6.38
C LYS A 27 4.77 -4.25 -7.57
N HIS A 28 3.82 -5.18 -7.62
CA HIS A 28 3.71 -6.16 -8.71
C HIS A 28 3.27 -5.54 -10.05
N THR A 29 2.80 -4.29 -10.05
CA THR A 29 2.34 -3.59 -11.26
C THR A 29 3.43 -2.68 -11.84
N ILE A 30 4.52 -2.43 -11.09
CA ILE A 30 5.64 -1.58 -11.48
C ILE A 30 6.87 -2.44 -11.82
N LYS A 31 7.41 -2.25 -13.03
CA LYS A 31 8.65 -2.91 -13.46
C LYS A 31 9.88 -2.45 -12.65
N GLY A 32 10.81 -3.36 -12.42
CA GLY A 32 12.00 -3.14 -11.60
C GLY A 32 11.82 -3.61 -10.16
N ASP A 33 12.85 -3.45 -9.34
CA ASP A 33 12.90 -4.07 -8.00
C ASP A 33 12.50 -3.09 -6.90
N ALA A 34 12.70 -1.80 -7.13
CA ALA A 34 12.29 -0.75 -6.20
C ALA A 34 10.77 -0.55 -6.21
N ASN A 35 10.20 -0.29 -5.03
CA ASN A 35 8.81 0.08 -4.90
C ASN A 35 8.66 1.59 -5.13
N LEU A 36 8.26 1.98 -6.36
CA LEU A 36 8.10 3.38 -6.78
C LEU A 36 6.67 3.91 -6.58
N VAL A 37 5.93 3.32 -5.64
CA VAL A 37 4.56 3.73 -5.30
C VAL A 37 4.57 4.94 -4.37
N THR A 38 3.61 5.83 -4.56
CA THR A 38 3.37 6.97 -3.66
C THR A 38 2.43 6.58 -2.51
N VAL A 39 2.54 7.28 -1.39
CA VAL A 39 1.66 7.08 -0.22
C VAL A 39 0.19 7.23 -0.61
N THR A 40 -0.14 8.23 -1.43
CA THR A 40 -1.50 8.49 -1.88
C THR A 40 -2.09 7.35 -2.72
N GLU A 41 -1.28 6.67 -3.55
CA GLU A 41 -1.76 5.50 -4.31
C GLU A 41 -2.05 4.31 -3.39
N VAL A 42 -1.20 4.10 -2.38
CA VAL A 42 -1.41 3.05 -1.37
C VAL A 42 -2.67 3.33 -0.56
N GLU A 43 -2.86 4.55 -0.08
CA GLU A 43 -4.04 4.97 0.68
C GLU A 43 -5.32 4.88 -0.18
N LYS A 44 -5.26 5.26 -1.47
CA LYS A 44 -6.38 5.07 -2.40
C LYS A 44 -6.78 3.60 -2.51
N LEU A 45 -5.82 2.69 -2.69
CA LEU A 45 -6.08 1.25 -2.76
C LEU A 45 -6.68 0.72 -1.46
N MET A 46 -6.18 1.15 -0.30
CA MET A 46 -6.74 0.79 1.02
C MET A 46 -8.17 1.29 1.21
N SER A 47 -8.52 2.45 0.64
CA SER A 47 -9.79 3.15 0.91
C SER A 47 -11.01 2.61 0.16
N GLY A 48 -10.87 1.67 -0.77
CA GLY A 48 -12.06 1.08 -1.38
C GLY A 48 -11.95 0.44 -2.75
N ASP A 49 -10.76 0.26 -3.34
CA ASP A 49 -10.65 -0.54 -4.56
C ASP A 49 -10.44 -2.04 -4.25
N ALA A 50 -11.33 -2.58 -3.40
CA ALA A 50 -11.38 -4.00 -3.05
C ALA A 50 -11.69 -4.91 -4.27
N SER A 51 -11.88 -4.34 -5.46
CA SER A 51 -12.06 -5.07 -6.72
C SER A 51 -10.73 -5.55 -7.33
N GLY A 52 -9.58 -5.09 -6.82
CA GLY A 52 -8.27 -5.41 -7.38
C GLY A 52 -8.06 -4.87 -8.80
N ARG A 53 -8.95 -4.01 -9.31
CA ARG A 53 -8.82 -3.42 -10.63
C ARG A 53 -8.00 -2.15 -10.53
N VAL A 54 -6.74 -2.25 -10.92
CA VAL A 54 -5.90 -1.08 -11.16
C VAL A 54 -6.55 -0.26 -12.27
N ALA A 55 -7.20 0.85 -11.93
CA ALA A 55 -7.60 1.85 -12.90
C ALA A 55 -6.33 2.49 -13.48
N ARG A 56 -6.17 2.40 -14.80
CA ARG A 56 -5.00 2.86 -15.56
C ARG A 56 -5.25 4.22 -16.18
#